data_AF-A0A851N632-F1
#
_entry.id   AF-A0A851N632-F1
#
_cell.length_a   1.000
_cell.length_b   1.000
_cell.length_c   1.000
_cell.angle_alpha   90.00
_cell.angle_beta   90.00
_cell.angle_gamma   90.00
#
_symmetry.space_group_name_H-M   'P 1'
#
loop_
_entity.id
_entity.type
_entity.pdbx_description
1 polymer ?
#
loop_
_entity_poly.entity_id
_entity_poly.type
_entity_poly.pdbx_seq_one_letter_code
_entity_poly.pdbx_strand_id
1 'polypeptide(L)' 'ASHLSGKRHRRLRALRAERREQELRSLFVSGFARGTDPAELRRLFEAFGAVTAVVMDKDRVGARGVSQSR' A
#
# COMPACT_ATOMS: atom_id res chain seq x y z
N ALA A 1 28.84 11.05 19.03
CA ALA A 1 28.69 9.68 18.47
C ALA A 1 27.75 8.76 19.27
N SER A 2 27.48 9.03 20.56
CA SER A 2 26.76 8.11 21.47
C SER A 2 25.23 7.97 21.25
N HIS A 3 24.60 8.83 20.43
CA HIS A 3 23.15 8.77 20.18
C HIS A 3 22.72 7.74 19.12
N LEU A 4 23.67 7.17 18.37
CA LEU A 4 23.41 6.21 17.29
C LEU A 4 23.34 4.74 17.78
N SER A 5 23.76 4.47 19.01
CA SER A 5 23.79 3.14 19.62
C SER A 5 22.71 2.92 20.69
N GLY A 6 21.80 3.87 20.89
CA GLY A 6 20.69 3.72 21.83
C GLY A 6 19.61 2.76 21.33
N LYS A 7 18.95 2.03 22.25
CA LYS A 7 17.83 1.12 21.93
C LYS A 7 16.72 1.83 21.12
N ARG A 8 16.39 3.07 21.49
CA ARG A 8 15.42 3.92 20.75
C ARG A 8 15.87 4.21 19.32
N HIS A 9 17.15 4.53 19.11
CA HIS A 9 17.68 4.80 17.78
C HIS A 9 17.59 3.57 16.88
N ARG A 10 18.01 2.39 17.39
CA ARG A 10 17.92 1.13 16.64
C ARG A 10 16.47 0.81 16.25
N ARG A 11 15.52 0.92 17.19
CA ARG A 11 14.09 0.70 16.92
C ARG A 11 13.56 1.64 15.84
N LEU A 12 13.85 2.93 15.94
CA LEU A 12 13.40 3.91 14.94
C LEU A 12 14.05 3.70 13.57
N ARG A 13 15.28 3.18 13.49
CA ARG A 13 15.88 2.78 12.22
C ARG A 13 15.20 1.56 11.63
N ALA A 14 14.95 0.53 12.44
CA ALA A 14 14.26 -0.69 12.01
C ALA A 14 12.87 -0.38 11.44
N LEU A 15 12.06 0.39 12.16
CA LEU A 15 10.72 0.81 11.71
C LEU A 15 10.75 1.57 10.37
N ARG A 16 11.78 2.41 10.16
CA ARG A 16 11.93 3.14 8.88
C ARG A 16 12.36 2.21 7.75
N ALA A 17 13.22 1.23 8.02
CA ALA A 17 13.63 0.25 7.02
C ALA A 17 12.43 -0.60 6.59
N GLU A 18 11.65 -1.08 7.55
CA GLU A 18 10.43 -1.86 7.30
C GLU A 18 9.41 -1.06 6.48
N ARG A 19 9.14 0.20 6.83
CA ARG A 19 8.25 1.06 6.04
C ARG A 19 8.76 1.24 4.61
N ARG A 20 10.04 1.49 4.40
CA ARG A 20 10.62 1.65 3.05
C ARG A 20 10.49 0.36 2.23
N GLU A 21 10.71 -0.78 2.86
CA GLU A 21 10.57 -2.09 2.21
C GLU A 21 9.11 -2.35 1.81
N GLN A 22 8.15 -1.96 2.65
CA GLN A 22 6.72 -2.02 2.32
C GLN A 22 6.38 -1.06 1.16
N GLU A 23 6.85 0.18 1.19
CA GLU A 23 6.63 1.17 0.12
C GLU A 23 7.15 0.68 -1.24
N LEU A 24 8.31 0.03 -1.28
CA LEU A 24 8.90 -0.51 -2.51
C LEU A 24 8.14 -1.69 -3.11
N ARG A 25 7.36 -2.43 -2.29
CA ARG A 25 6.64 -3.64 -2.72
C ARG A 25 5.13 -3.45 -2.78
N SER A 26 4.64 -2.26 -2.46
CA SER A 26 3.21 -1.94 -2.47
C SER A 26 2.82 -1.27 -3.78
N LEU A 27 1.65 -1.62 -4.31
CA LEU A 27 1.07 -0.99 -5.50
C LEU A 27 -0.18 -0.21 -5.11
N PHE A 28 -0.33 0.99 -5.68
CA PHE A 28 -1.59 1.72 -5.63
C PHE A 28 -2.36 1.48 -6.94
N VAL A 29 -3.52 0.86 -6.85
CA VAL A 29 -4.37 0.52 -7.99
C VAL A 29 -5.71 1.23 -7.81
N SER A 30 -6.16 1.93 -8.84
CA SER A 30 -7.42 2.69 -8.84
C SER A 30 -8.27 2.31 -10.06
N GLY A 31 -9.53 2.79 -10.09
CA GLY A 31 -10.46 2.50 -11.18
C GLY A 31 -11.38 1.30 -10.94
N PHE A 32 -11.42 0.75 -9.73
CA PHE A 32 -12.36 -0.31 -9.37
C PHE A 32 -13.81 0.18 -9.34
N ALA A 33 -14.73 -0.71 -9.73
CA ALA A 33 -16.15 -0.45 -9.58
C ALA A 33 -16.54 -0.38 -8.09
N ARG A 34 -17.64 0.31 -7.78
CA ARG A 34 -18.18 0.28 -6.41
C ARG A 34 -18.59 -1.14 -6.05
N GLY A 35 -18.21 -1.57 -4.85
CA GLY A 35 -18.53 -2.91 -4.37
C GLY A 35 -17.61 -4.01 -4.90
N THR A 36 -16.51 -3.69 -5.60
CA THR A 36 -15.47 -4.68 -5.93
C THR A 36 -15.01 -5.41 -4.67
N ASP A 37 -14.98 -6.74 -4.74
CA ASP A 37 -14.59 -7.59 -3.62
C ASP A 37 -13.06 -7.60 -3.47
N PRO A 38 -12.51 -7.20 -2.31
CA PRO A 38 -11.08 -7.31 -2.04
C PRO A 38 -10.53 -8.73 -2.20
N ALA A 39 -11.36 -9.76 -1.97
CA ALA A 39 -10.93 -11.16 -2.11
C ALA A 39 -10.64 -11.54 -3.57
N GLU A 40 -11.38 -10.96 -4.52
CA GLU A 40 -11.13 -11.15 -5.95
C GLU A 40 -9.78 -10.54 -6.35
N LEU A 41 -9.48 -9.34 -5.86
CA LEU A 41 -8.18 -8.69 -6.10
C LEU A 41 -7.03 -9.53 -5.56
N ARG A 42 -7.17 -10.08 -4.35
CA ARG A 42 -6.12 -10.92 -3.77
C ARG A 42 -5.82 -12.13 -4.66
N ARG A 43 -6.86 -12.83 -5.14
CA ARG A 43 -6.71 -13.98 -6.06
C ARG A 43 -6.04 -13.57 -7.37
N LEU A 44 -6.44 -12.43 -7.93
CA LEU A 44 -5.86 -11.91 -9.18
C LEU A 44 -4.36 -11.61 -9.02
N PHE A 45 -3.97 -10.93 -7.94
CA PHE A 45 -2.58 -10.56 -7.70
C PHE A 45 -1.71 -11.72 -7.18
N GLU A 46 -2.30 -12.74 -6.56
CA GLU A 46 -1.59 -13.96 -6.13
C GLU A 46 -0.91 -14.69 -7.30
N ALA A 47 -1.40 -14.53 -8.54
CA ALA A 47 -0.76 -15.06 -9.74
C ALA A 47 0.63 -14.44 -10.03
N PHE A 48 0.90 -13.23 -9.51
CA PHE A 48 2.15 -12.50 -9.73
C PHE A 48 3.10 -12.57 -8.53
N GLY A 49 2.68 -13.17 -7.42
CA GLY A 49 3.47 -13.30 -6.21
C GLY A 49 2.62 -13.27 -4.95
N ALA A 50 3.26 -13.50 -3.80
CA ALA A 50 2.56 -13.52 -2.52
C ALA A 50 1.96 -12.15 -2.17
N VAL A 51 0.64 -12.09 -2.03
CA VAL A 51 -0.07 -10.88 -1.58
C VAL A 51 -0.20 -10.89 -0.06
N THR A 52 0.52 -9.98 0.59
CA THR A 52 0.57 -9.85 2.07
C THR A 52 -0.59 -9.04 2.62
N ALA A 53 -1.06 -8.02 1.89
CA ALA A 53 -2.18 -7.18 2.30
C ALA A 53 -2.92 -6.61 1.09
N VAL A 54 -4.24 -6.49 1.21
CA VAL A 54 -5.09 -5.71 0.30
C VAL A 54 -5.87 -4.73 1.16
N VAL A 55 -5.69 -3.44 0.89
CA VAL A 55 -6.39 -2.36 1.59
C VAL A 55 -7.19 -1.59 0.57
N MET A 56 -8.52 -1.57 0.73
CA MET A 56 -9.42 -0.80 -0.12
C MET A 56 -10.18 0.20 0.73
N ASP A 57 -10.21 1.45 0.27
CA ASP A 57 -11.03 2.49 0.86
C ASP A 57 -12.47 2.31 0.37
N LYS A 58 -13.30 1.67 1.20
CA LYS A 58 -14.68 1.30 0.86
C LYS A 58 -15.62 2.51 0.75
N ASP A 59 -15.27 3.63 1.38
CA ASP A 59 -16.13 4.80 1.52
C ASP A 59 -15.69 5.98 0.66
N ARG A 60 -14.57 5.86 -0.06
CA ARG A 60 -14.13 6.90 -1.00
C ARG A 60 -15.04 6.91 -2.23
N VAL A 61 -16.10 7.71 -2.14
CA VAL A 61 -16.87 8.21 -3.27
C VAL A 61 -15.88 8.83 -4.25
N GLY A 62 -15.57 8.12 -5.33
CA GLY A 62 -14.63 8.58 -6.33
C GLY A 62 -14.98 10.00 -6.77
N ALA A 63 -14.09 10.96 -6.48
CA ALA A 63 -14.08 12.22 -7.18
C ALA A 63 -13.76 11.91 -8.64
N ARG A 64 -14.80 11.66 -9.45
CA ARG A 64 -14.73 11.67 -10.91
C ARG A 64 -14.38 13.09 -11.34
N GLY A 65 -13.09 13.42 -11.32
CA GLY A 65 -12.54 14.38 -12.27
C GLY A 65 -12.45 13.66 -13.61
N VAL A 66 -13.53 13.68 -14.39
CA VAL A 66 -13.46 13.33 -15.82
C VAL A 66 -12.56 14.39 -16.47
N SER A 67 -11.28 14.07 -16.64
CA SER A 67 -10.44 14.77 -17.60
C SER A 67 -10.88 14.32 -19.00
N GLN A 68 -11.99 14.86 -19.48
CA GLN A 68 -12.15 15.03 -20.92
C GLN A 68 -11.23 16.17 -21.33
N SER A 69 -10.23 15.87 -22.17
CA SER A 69 -9.65 16.87 -23.06
C SER A 69 -8.98 16.16 -24.24
N ARG A 70 -9.71 16.19 -25.35
CA ARG A 70 -9.29 16.19 -26.78
C ARG A 70 -8.18 15.25 -27.22
#